data_AF-A0A1R1PYZ8-F1
#
_entry.id   AF-A0A1R1PYZ8-F1
#
_cell.length_a   1.000
_cell.length_b   1.000
_cell.length_c   1.000
_cell.angle_alpha   90.00
_cell.angle_beta   90.00
_cell.angle_gamma   90.00
#
_symmetry.space_group_name_H-M   'P 1'
#
loop_
_entity.id
_entity.type
_entity.pdbx_description
1 polymer ?
#
loop_
_entity_poly.entity_id
_entity_poly.type
_entity_poly.pdbx_seq_one_letter_code
_entity_poly.pdbx_strand_id
1 'polypeptide(L)'
;MNLRIKSQAIAVSRLLHTTAIRKAGGSSGGSSGGGGKDYNKVTLDSRHEQIKRLLFDQAPSTLPEMSEADLDRHFTIERARIILKKEQSKARREEREGKFNAMVAALKELENTDLALLHDACLKSNVTKFPLQLRVPTETPPKVIWQYKALSNQANNGSGAASNS
;
A
#
# COMPACT_ATOMS: atom_id res chain seq x y z
N MET A 1 0.56 10.75 -47.95
CA MET A 1 -0.40 10.80 -46.82
C MET A 1 0.38 11.15 -45.56
N ASN A 2 0.25 12.39 -45.06
CA ASN A 2 1.01 12.90 -43.91
C ASN A 2 0.31 12.53 -42.59
N LEU A 3 0.95 11.73 -41.74
CA LEU A 3 0.46 11.40 -40.40
C LEU A 3 1.13 12.30 -39.37
N ARG A 4 0.39 13.33 -38.95
CA ARG A 4 0.77 14.32 -37.94
C ARG A 4 0.46 13.75 -36.55
N ILE A 5 1.48 13.27 -35.84
CA ILE A 5 1.33 12.77 -34.45
C ILE A 5 1.22 13.98 -33.52
N LYS A 6 0.02 14.23 -32.98
CA LYS A 6 -0.21 15.26 -31.96
C LYS A 6 0.31 14.78 -30.61
N SER A 7 1.31 15.47 -30.08
CA SER A 7 1.73 15.38 -28.67
C SER A 7 0.58 15.87 -27.78
N GLN A 8 0.09 15.02 -26.86
CA GLN A 8 -0.81 15.43 -25.79
C GLN A 8 -0.05 15.35 -24.47
N ALA A 9 0.02 16.48 -23.77
CA ALA A 9 0.58 16.60 -22.43
C ALA A 9 -0.38 15.98 -21.41
N ILE A 10 0.13 15.07 -20.59
CA ILE A 10 -0.62 14.48 -19.47
C ILE A 10 -0.48 15.42 -18.28
N ALA A 11 -1.55 16.17 -17.98
CA ALA A 11 -1.65 16.99 -16.78
C ALA A 11 -1.86 16.09 -15.55
N VAL A 12 -0.91 16.11 -14.61
CA VAL A 12 -0.99 15.38 -13.34
C VAL A 12 -1.64 16.31 -12.31
N SER A 13 -2.93 16.12 -12.04
CA SER A 13 -3.66 16.81 -10.97
C SER A 13 -3.19 16.31 -9.59
N ARG A 14 -2.56 17.20 -8.81
CA ARG A 14 -2.27 16.96 -7.39
C ARG A 14 -3.53 17.24 -6.56
N LEU A 15 -4.03 16.21 -5.87
CA LEU A 15 -5.13 16.29 -4.92
C LEU A 15 -4.60 16.82 -3.57
N LEU A 16 -4.97 18.03 -3.18
CA LEU A 16 -4.66 18.58 -1.85
C LEU A 16 -5.71 18.09 -0.85
N HIS A 17 -5.27 17.38 0.19
CA HIS A 17 -6.11 17.00 1.33
C HIS A 17 -6.22 18.19 2.28
N THR A 18 -7.44 18.71 2.47
CA THR A 18 -7.78 19.71 3.48
C THR A 18 -8.25 19.01 4.76
N THR A 19 -7.53 19.21 5.87
CA THR A 19 -7.99 18.75 7.19
C THR A 19 -8.74 19.86 7.89
N ALA A 20 -10.07 19.73 7.96
CA ALA A 20 -10.94 20.58 8.78
C ALA A 20 -10.88 20.10 10.25
N ILE A 21 -10.44 20.96 11.16
CA ILE A 21 -10.46 20.72 12.61
C ILE A 21 -11.78 21.28 13.18
N ARG A 22 -12.57 20.43 13.85
CA ARG A 22 -13.82 20.80 14.52
C ARG A 22 -13.53 21.54 15.83
N LYS A 23 -14.23 22.66 16.03
CA LYS A 23 -14.22 23.49 17.24
C LYS A 23 -15.22 22.91 18.26
N ALA A 24 -14.72 22.33 19.35
CA ALA A 24 -15.52 21.98 20.52
C ALA A 24 -15.54 23.16 21.50
N GLY A 25 -16.72 23.45 22.06
CA GLY A 25 -16.94 24.51 23.02
C GLY A 25 -16.31 24.22 24.38
N GLY A 26 -15.93 25.29 25.08
CA GLY A 26 -15.45 25.27 26.45
C GLY A 26 -15.79 26.59 27.12
N SER A 27 -16.54 26.47 28.21
CA SER A 27 -17.20 27.54 28.96
C SER A 27 -16.24 28.38 29.80
N SER A 28 -16.76 29.55 30.18
CA SER A 28 -16.21 30.58 31.05
C SER A 28 -15.72 30.11 32.42
N GLY A 29 -14.61 30.67 32.87
CA GLY A 29 -14.17 30.63 34.28
C GLY A 29 -12.95 31.52 34.48
N GLY A 30 -13.15 32.71 35.04
CA GLY A 30 -12.07 33.66 35.35
C GLY A 30 -11.34 33.33 36.65
N SER A 31 -10.04 33.60 36.69
CA SER A 31 -9.40 34.24 37.85
C SER A 31 -7.97 34.67 37.56
N SER A 32 -7.74 35.91 37.97
CA SER A 32 -6.50 36.61 38.27
C SER A 32 -5.31 35.77 38.70
N GLY A 33 -4.16 35.99 38.06
CA GLY A 33 -2.87 35.50 38.52
C GLY A 33 -1.77 36.02 37.59
N GLY A 34 -1.18 37.15 37.97
CA GLY A 34 -0.04 37.73 37.26
C GLY A 34 1.10 36.74 37.09
N GLY A 35 1.64 36.70 35.87
CA GLY A 35 2.72 35.80 35.49
C GLY A 35 2.71 35.67 33.98
N GLY A 36 3.11 36.74 33.29
CA GLY A 36 3.43 36.68 31.86
C GLY A 36 4.53 35.64 31.66
N LYS A 37 4.13 34.40 31.41
CA LYS A 37 5.03 33.34 30.98
C LYS A 37 5.26 33.56 29.51
N ASP A 38 6.40 34.15 29.20
CA ASP A 38 6.96 34.25 27.87
C ASP A 38 6.87 32.87 27.18
N TYR A 39 5.95 32.73 26.24
CA TYR A 39 5.87 31.56 25.34
C TYR A 39 7.12 31.42 24.45
N ASN A 40 8.10 32.33 24.60
CA ASN A 40 9.40 32.31 23.94
C ASN A 40 10.51 31.57 24.71
N LYS A 41 10.18 30.90 25.83
CA LYS A 41 11.18 30.14 26.62
C LYS A 41 10.78 28.69 26.89
N VAL A 42 10.06 28.06 25.96
CA VAL A 42 10.36 26.64 25.71
C VAL A 42 11.80 26.67 25.23
N THR A 43 12.74 26.24 26.07
CA THR A 43 14.11 25.95 25.64
C THR A 43 14.00 25.24 24.31
N LEU A 44 14.36 25.92 23.21
CA LEU A 44 14.38 25.35 21.87
C LEU A 44 15.12 24.03 22.02
N ASP A 45 14.36 22.93 22.02
CA ASP A 45 14.93 21.61 22.24
C ASP A 45 16.01 21.49 21.18
N SER A 46 17.25 21.21 21.59
CA SER A 46 18.35 21.04 20.65
C SER A 46 17.96 20.04 19.56
N ARG A 47 17.12 19.06 19.89
CA ARG A 47 16.50 18.12 18.95
C ARG A 47 15.56 18.80 17.94
N HIS A 48 14.75 19.78 18.35
CA HIS A 48 13.86 20.52 17.45
C HIS A 48 14.67 21.29 16.39
N GLU A 49 15.73 21.98 16.81
CA GLU A 49 16.62 22.70 15.90
C GLU A 49 17.43 21.74 15.00
N GLN A 50 17.85 20.58 15.52
CA GLN A 50 18.50 19.53 14.71
C GLN A 50 17.54 18.95 13.66
N ILE A 51 16.28 18.67 14.03
CA ILE A 51 15.26 18.18 13.10
C ILE A 51 14.98 19.24 12.03
N LYS A 52 14.83 20.50 12.42
CA LYS A 52 14.62 21.62 11.51
C LYS A 52 15.79 21.77 10.52
N ARG A 53 17.03 21.69 11.02
CA ARG A 53 18.23 21.72 10.20
C ARG A 53 18.31 20.54 9.21
N LEU A 54 17.97 19.34 9.65
CA LEU A 54 17.96 18.16 8.77
C LEU A 54 16.88 18.23 7.68
N LEU A 55 15.70 18.77 8.00
CA LEU A 55 14.58 18.84 7.08
C LEU A 55 14.67 20.02 6.09
N PHE A 56 15.20 21.16 6.53
CA PHE A 56 15.09 22.42 5.78
C PHE A 56 16.43 23.02 5.35
N ASP A 57 17.53 22.78 6.09
CA ASP A 57 18.83 23.35 5.75
C ASP A 57 19.66 22.45 4.84
N GLN A 58 19.22 21.22 4.57
CA GLN A 58 19.81 20.39 3.51
C GLN A 58 19.41 20.95 2.15
N ALA A 59 20.29 21.75 1.56
CA ALA A 59 20.12 22.22 0.20
C ALA A 59 19.93 21.00 -0.74
N PRO A 60 18.92 21.02 -1.63
CA PRO A 60 18.72 19.93 -2.56
C PRO A 60 19.98 19.77 -3.42
N SER A 61 20.43 18.54 -3.61
CA SER A 61 21.52 18.25 -4.53
C SER A 61 21.18 18.80 -5.90
N THR A 62 22.10 19.54 -6.51
CA THR A 62 22.00 19.88 -7.93
C THR A 62 22.09 18.59 -8.75
N LEU A 63 21.42 18.58 -9.91
CA LEU A 63 21.47 17.44 -10.80
C LEU A 63 22.87 17.39 -11.47
N PRO A 64 23.48 16.20 -11.60
CA PRO A 64 24.71 16.06 -12.37
C PRO A 64 24.47 16.46 -13.83
N GLU A 65 25.38 17.26 -14.39
CA GLU A 65 25.39 17.50 -15.83
C GLU A 65 25.81 16.21 -16.54
N MET A 66 25.01 15.77 -17.50
CA MET A 66 25.27 14.56 -18.29
C MET A 66 25.74 14.96 -19.68
N SER A 67 26.70 14.21 -20.23
CA SER A 67 27.07 14.34 -21.64
C SER A 67 25.89 13.95 -22.55
N GLU A 68 25.85 14.43 -23.78
CA GLU A 68 24.80 14.08 -24.75
C GLU A 68 24.73 12.55 -24.98
N ALA A 69 25.88 11.89 -25.08
CA ALA A 69 25.96 10.43 -25.21
C ALA A 69 25.43 9.69 -23.97
N ASP A 70 25.57 10.28 -22.77
CA ASP A 70 25.05 9.71 -21.53
C ASP A 70 23.53 9.87 -21.45
N LEU A 71 23.00 11.00 -21.93
CA LEU A 71 21.56 11.26 -22.02
C LEU A 71 20.88 10.24 -22.95
N ASP A 72 21.46 9.95 -24.11
CA ASP A 72 20.93 8.95 -25.03
C ASP A 72 20.87 7.55 -24.41
N ARG A 73 21.93 7.18 -23.67
CA ARG A 73 21.94 5.92 -22.90
C ARG A 73 20.88 5.91 -21.82
N HIS A 74 20.74 7.01 -21.08
CA HIS A 74 19.71 7.16 -20.06
C HIS A 74 18.28 6.99 -20.64
N PHE A 75 17.97 7.65 -21.74
CA PHE A 75 16.67 7.53 -22.41
C PHE A 75 16.39 6.12 -22.91
N THR A 76 17.42 5.45 -23.42
CA THR A 76 17.32 4.06 -23.88
C THR A 76 17.00 3.12 -22.71
N ILE A 77 17.72 3.26 -21.59
CA ILE A 77 17.49 2.47 -20.37
C ILE A 77 16.09 2.71 -19.83
N GLU A 78 15.64 3.97 -19.72
CA GLU A 78 14.30 4.26 -19.22
C GLU A 78 13.21 3.75 -20.14
N ARG A 79 13.37 3.86 -21.47
CA ARG A 79 12.44 3.28 -22.43
C ARG A 79 12.35 1.76 -22.25
N ALA A 80 13.48 1.07 -22.16
CA ALA A 80 13.51 -0.38 -21.94
C ALA A 80 12.81 -0.76 -20.63
N ARG A 81 13.06 -0.01 -19.54
CA ARG A 81 12.42 -0.21 -18.24
C ARG A 81 10.90 -0.04 -18.29
N ILE A 82 10.42 0.99 -19.00
CA ILE A 82 8.99 1.24 -19.18
C ILE A 82 8.34 0.08 -19.94
N ILE A 83 8.96 -0.39 -21.02
CA ILE A 83 8.48 -1.54 -21.80
C ILE A 83 8.39 -2.78 -20.90
N LEU A 84 9.46 -3.11 -20.18
CA LEU A 84 9.50 -4.26 -19.27
C LEU A 84 8.37 -4.19 -18.21
N LYS A 85 8.17 -3.02 -17.57
CA LYS A 85 7.09 -2.86 -16.59
C LYS A 85 5.70 -3.03 -17.20
N LYS A 86 5.50 -2.55 -18.43
CA LYS A 86 4.23 -2.71 -19.17
C LYS A 86 3.95 -4.18 -19.44
N GLU A 87 4.96 -4.94 -19.88
CA GLU A 87 4.86 -6.38 -20.12
C GLU A 87 4.56 -7.15 -18.85
N GLN A 88 5.29 -6.89 -17.75
CA GLN A 88 5.02 -7.50 -16.46
C GLN A 88 3.61 -7.19 -15.95
N SER A 89 3.12 -5.96 -16.14
CA SER A 89 1.75 -5.60 -15.78
C SER A 89 0.71 -6.28 -16.65
N LYS A 90 1.01 -6.50 -17.93
CA LYS A 90 0.15 -7.23 -18.87
C LYS A 90 0.06 -8.70 -18.46
N ALA A 91 1.19 -9.36 -18.23
CA ALA A 91 1.25 -10.75 -17.78
C ALA A 91 0.47 -10.97 -16.47
N ARG A 92 0.65 -10.11 -15.45
CA ARG A 92 -0.14 -10.18 -14.21
C ARG A 92 -1.63 -9.94 -14.41
N ARG A 93 -2.05 -9.25 -15.47
CA ARG A 93 -3.47 -9.04 -15.79
C ARG A 93 -4.04 -10.30 -16.44
N GLU A 94 -3.36 -10.83 -17.44
CA GLU A 94 -3.73 -12.06 -18.14
C GLU A 94 -3.81 -13.24 -17.17
N GLU A 95 -2.87 -13.37 -16.23
CA GLU A 95 -2.93 -14.41 -15.19
C GLU A 95 -4.17 -14.28 -14.30
N ARG A 96 -4.53 -13.05 -13.90
CA ARG A 96 -5.74 -12.80 -13.09
C ARG A 96 -7.01 -13.08 -13.87
N GLU A 97 -7.06 -12.69 -15.14
CA GLU A 97 -8.18 -12.99 -16.04
C GLU A 97 -8.32 -14.50 -16.25
N GLY A 98 -7.22 -15.23 -16.44
CA GLY A 98 -7.21 -16.69 -16.54
C GLY A 98 -7.77 -17.36 -15.28
N LYS A 99 -7.33 -16.93 -14.09
CA LYS A 99 -7.86 -17.41 -12.80
C LYS A 99 -9.35 -17.12 -12.65
N PHE A 100 -9.80 -15.93 -13.04
CA PHE A 100 -11.21 -15.56 -12.99
C PHE A 100 -12.05 -16.42 -13.94
N ASN A 101 -11.60 -16.62 -15.16
CA ASN A 101 -12.31 -17.46 -16.15
C ASN A 101 -12.41 -18.92 -15.67
N ALA A 102 -11.34 -19.46 -15.08
CA ALA A 102 -11.35 -20.79 -14.48
C ALA A 102 -12.36 -20.89 -13.32
N MET A 103 -12.43 -19.88 -12.46
CA MET A 103 -13.41 -19.81 -11.37
C MET A 103 -14.85 -19.76 -11.90
N VAL A 104 -15.12 -18.96 -12.94
CA VAL A 104 -16.45 -18.90 -13.58
C VAL A 104 -16.83 -20.23 -14.21
N ALA A 105 -15.89 -20.90 -14.89
CA ALA A 105 -16.14 -22.23 -15.46
C ALA A 105 -16.49 -23.26 -14.38
N ALA A 106 -15.76 -23.28 -13.27
CA ALA A 106 -16.02 -24.16 -12.14
C ALA A 106 -17.39 -23.88 -11.48
N LEU A 107 -17.75 -22.60 -11.30
CA LEU A 107 -19.08 -22.25 -10.77
C LEU A 107 -20.22 -22.64 -11.70
N LYS A 108 -20.02 -22.51 -13.02
CA LYS A 108 -21.00 -22.96 -14.02
C LYS A 108 -21.17 -24.48 -14.01
N GLU A 109 -20.09 -25.23 -13.80
CA GLU A 109 -20.17 -26.68 -13.60
C GLU A 109 -20.92 -27.03 -12.31
N LEU A 110 -20.66 -26.28 -11.23
CA LEU A 110 -21.34 -26.44 -9.96
C LEU A 110 -22.85 -26.16 -10.06
N GLU A 111 -23.25 -25.14 -10.83
CA GLU A 111 -24.66 -24.82 -11.13
C GLU A 111 -25.41 -25.99 -11.76
N ASN A 112 -24.74 -26.76 -12.62
CA ASN A 112 -25.35 -27.91 -13.29
C ASN A 112 -25.42 -29.15 -12.39
N THR A 113 -24.67 -29.20 -11.29
CA THR A 113 -24.53 -30.38 -10.42
C THR A 113 -25.28 -30.24 -9.10
N ASP A 114 -25.04 -29.15 -8.35
CA ASP A 114 -25.66 -28.89 -7.05
C ASP A 114 -25.84 -27.38 -6.76
N LEU A 115 -27.10 -26.96 -6.70
CA LEU A 115 -27.49 -25.58 -6.44
C LEU A 115 -27.27 -25.15 -4.98
N ALA A 116 -27.34 -26.07 -4.01
CA ALA A 116 -27.14 -25.75 -2.60
C ALA A 116 -25.66 -25.40 -2.34
N LEU A 117 -24.75 -26.21 -2.88
CA LEU A 117 -23.31 -25.95 -2.79
C LEU A 117 -22.91 -24.66 -3.53
N LEU A 118 -23.55 -24.36 -4.67
CA LEU A 118 -23.36 -23.10 -5.37
C LEU A 118 -23.77 -21.89 -4.52
N HIS A 119 -24.93 -21.96 -3.86
CA HIS A 119 -25.40 -20.91 -2.97
C HIS A 119 -24.39 -20.64 -1.86
N ASP A 120 -23.91 -21.70 -1.19
CA ASP A 120 -22.95 -21.59 -0.10
C ASP A 120 -21.59 -21.04 -0.57
N ALA A 121 -21.11 -21.45 -1.75
CA ALA A 121 -19.89 -20.93 -2.34
C ALA A 121 -19.96 -19.43 -2.69
N CYS A 122 -21.15 -18.92 -3.00
CA CYS A 122 -21.39 -17.51 -3.32
C CYS A 122 -21.56 -16.62 -2.08
N LEU A 123 -21.69 -17.19 -0.89
CA LEU A 123 -21.79 -16.43 0.35
C LEU A 123 -20.49 -15.65 0.61
N LYS A 124 -20.61 -14.34 0.80
CA LYS A 124 -19.47 -13.50 1.18
C LYS A 124 -19.08 -13.81 2.62
N SER A 125 -17.82 -14.18 2.83
CA SER A 125 -17.28 -14.30 4.19
C SER A 125 -17.19 -12.92 4.85
N ASN A 126 -17.77 -12.78 6.05
CA ASN A 126 -17.74 -11.51 6.81
C ASN A 126 -16.36 -11.22 7.42
N VAL A 127 -15.42 -12.18 7.41
CA VAL A 127 -14.07 -12.07 8.02
C VAL A 127 -12.99 -12.52 7.04
N THR A 128 -12.86 -11.83 5.91
CA THR A 128 -11.77 -12.08 4.95
C THR A 128 -10.50 -11.35 5.39
N LYS A 129 -9.90 -11.79 6.50
CA LYS A 129 -8.60 -11.27 6.96
C LYS A 129 -7.50 -12.26 6.58
N PHE A 130 -6.39 -11.74 6.08
CA PHE A 130 -5.20 -12.56 5.88
C PHE A 130 -4.64 -13.01 7.23
N PRO A 131 -4.24 -14.29 7.37
CA PRO A 131 -3.66 -14.78 8.62
C PRO A 131 -2.29 -14.14 8.87
N LEU A 132 -1.97 -13.83 10.12
CA LEU A 132 -0.70 -13.20 10.53
C LEU A 132 0.53 -14.07 10.19
N GLN A 133 0.32 -15.36 10.03
CA GLN A 133 1.34 -16.34 9.65
C GLN A 133 1.79 -16.17 8.19
N LEU A 134 0.97 -15.53 7.34
CA LEU A 134 1.30 -15.29 5.93
C LEU A 134 2.13 -14.01 5.83
N ARG A 135 3.45 -14.17 5.98
CA ARG A 135 4.42 -13.07 6.05
C ARG A 135 4.80 -12.58 4.65
N VAL A 136 5.22 -11.32 4.58
CA VAL A 136 5.84 -10.76 3.37
C VAL A 136 7.19 -11.46 3.13
N PRO A 137 7.47 -11.92 1.90
CA PRO A 137 8.76 -12.52 1.56
C PRO A 137 9.94 -11.60 1.88
N THR A 138 11.04 -12.18 2.35
CA THR A 138 12.29 -11.47 2.66
C THR A 138 13.39 -11.86 1.66
N GLU A 139 14.34 -10.96 1.40
CA GLU A 139 15.44 -11.18 0.46
C GLU A 139 16.34 -12.37 0.86
N THR A 140 16.60 -12.54 2.16
CA THR A 140 17.38 -13.66 2.71
C THR A 140 16.49 -14.49 3.62
N PRO A 141 16.54 -15.84 3.55
CA PRO A 141 15.72 -16.69 4.39
C PRO A 141 16.12 -16.60 5.87
N PRO A 142 15.17 -16.81 6.81
CA PRO A 142 15.47 -16.90 8.23
C PRO A 142 16.18 -18.21 8.59
N LYS A 143 16.82 -18.26 9.78
CA LYS A 143 17.50 -19.46 10.30
C LYS A 143 16.61 -20.70 10.34
N VAL A 144 15.32 -20.53 10.64
CA VAL A 144 14.30 -21.58 10.54
C VAL A 144 13.32 -21.17 9.45
N ILE A 145 13.42 -21.82 8.29
CA ILE A 145 12.64 -21.48 7.09
C ILE A 145 11.16 -21.81 7.29
N TRP A 146 10.88 -22.97 7.91
CA TRP A 146 9.52 -23.48 8.07
C TRP A 146 9.29 -24.10 9.44
N GLN A 147 8.16 -23.80 10.07
CA GLN A 147 7.81 -24.26 11.41
C GLN A 147 6.79 -25.41 11.34
N TYR A 148 7.26 -26.65 11.17
CA TYR A 148 6.40 -27.84 11.04
C TYR A 148 5.46 -28.07 12.24
N LYS A 149 5.90 -27.75 13.47
CA LYS A 149 5.13 -27.99 14.71
C LYS A 149 3.94 -27.03 14.90
N ALA A 150 4.01 -25.81 14.36
CA ALA A 150 2.94 -24.84 14.52
C ALA A 150 1.68 -25.22 13.70
N LEU A 151 1.89 -25.92 12.58
CA LEU A 151 0.83 -26.37 11.68
C LEU A 151 0.01 -27.52 12.26
N SER A 152 0.62 -28.43 13.03
CA SER A 152 -0.09 -29.56 13.64
C SER A 152 -1.08 -29.13 14.73
N ASN A 153 -0.77 -28.07 15.48
CA ASN A 153 -1.59 -27.64 16.61
C ASN A 153 -2.83 -26.83 16.17
N GLN A 154 -2.85 -26.26 14.96
CA GLN A 154 -4.04 -25.59 14.42
C GLN A 154 -5.13 -26.57 13.96
N ALA A 155 -4.75 -27.76 13.47
CA ALA A 155 -5.69 -28.79 13.04
C ALA A 155 -6.57 -29.31 14.20
N ASN A 156 -6.01 -29.43 15.41
CA ASN A 156 -6.75 -29.90 16.59
C ASN A 156 -7.73 -28.84 17.15
N ASN A 157 -7.36 -27.56 17.12
CA ASN A 157 -8.18 -26.49 17.72
C ASN A 157 -9.40 -26.06 16.87
N GLY A 158 -9.48 -26.47 15.60
CA GLY A 158 -10.63 -26.21 14.72
C GLY A 158 -11.76 -27.24 14.81
N SER A 159 -11.57 -28.35 15.55
CA SER A 159 -12.51 -29.48 15.61
C SER A 159 -13.47 -29.45 16.83
N GLY A 160 -13.40 -28.42 17.68
CA GLY A 160 -14.16 -28.34 18.94
C GLY A 160 -15.48 -27.56 18.90
N ALA A 161 -16.00 -27.17 17.74
CA ALA A 161 -17.18 -26.29 17.64
C ALA A 161 -18.51 -27.00 17.27
N ALA A 162 -18.53 -28.33 17.19
CA ALA A 162 -19.72 -29.11 16.82
C ALA A 162 -20.05 -30.20 17.85
N SER A 163 -20.25 -29.82 19.10
CA SER A 163 -20.96 -30.65 20.08
C SER A 163 -21.44 -29.77 21.22
N ASN A 164 -22.68 -29.29 21.13
CA ASN A 164 -23.54 -29.09 22.29
C ASN A 164 -24.98 -29.30 21.84
N SER A 165 -25.59 -30.25 22.55
CA SER A 165 -26.92 -30.82 22.44
C SER A 165 -28.07 -29.82 22.54
#